data_AF-A0A0M3BVY1-F1
#
_entry.id   AF-A0A0M3BVY1-F1
#
_cell.length_a   1.000
_cell.length_b   1.000
_cell.length_c   1.000
_cell.angle_alpha   90.00
_cell.angle_beta   90.00
_cell.angle_gamma   90.00
#
_symmetry.space_group_name_H-M   'P 1'
#
loop_
_entity.id
_entity.type
_entity.pdbx_description
1 polymer ?
#
loop_
_entity_poly.entity_id
_entity_poly.type
_entity_poly.pdbx_seq_one_letter_code
_entity_poly.pdbx_strand_id
1 'polypeptide(L)'
;MTKLRSYFLWFFGLCIVLTLIVGVVAALLPASVGGILTAVPYLGAMIFVLFKFLKKERRAPTVPEKKKFTLGFTLIFWGYNLCGVLFGLFLFARKDPEILQNFMLYLKQPQFLSIMVIMLLMLAIPLYLITYWFYGKQAQRMADKMFNVQ
;
A
#
# COMPACT_ATOMS: atom_id res chain seq x y z
N MET A 1 18.43 18.60 -3.91
CA MET A 1 17.22 17.96 -3.36
C MET A 1 17.11 16.53 -3.89
N THR A 2 16.90 15.55 -3.02
CA THR A 2 16.69 14.14 -3.40
C THR A 2 15.51 13.99 -4.36
N LYS A 3 15.69 13.33 -5.50
CA LYS A 3 14.60 13.06 -6.46
C LYS A 3 13.71 11.91 -5.96
N LEU A 4 12.76 12.23 -5.06
CA LEU A 4 11.88 11.22 -4.44
C LEU A 4 11.01 10.43 -5.43
N ARG A 5 10.74 11.01 -6.61
CA ARG A 5 9.93 10.39 -7.68
C ARG A 5 10.35 8.96 -8.00
N SER A 6 11.66 8.68 -8.07
CA SER A 6 12.14 7.34 -8.39
C SER A 6 11.72 6.32 -7.34
N TYR A 7 11.80 6.67 -6.05
CA TYR A 7 11.41 5.78 -4.96
C TYR A 7 9.90 5.51 -4.95
N PHE A 8 9.07 6.51 -5.31
CA PHE A 8 7.62 6.31 -5.49
C PHE A 8 7.30 5.37 -6.64
N LEU A 9 8.01 5.46 -7.77
CA LEU A 9 7.84 4.52 -8.88
C LEU A 9 8.27 3.10 -8.51
N TRP A 10 9.36 2.96 -7.75
CA TRP A 10 9.79 1.66 -7.22
C TRP A 10 8.75 1.07 -6.27
N PHE A 11 8.21 1.88 -5.36
CA PHE A 11 7.15 1.47 -4.45
C PHE A 11 5.92 0.99 -5.23
N PHE A 12 5.44 1.79 -6.18
CA PHE A 12 4.28 1.47 -7.00
C PHE A 12 4.46 0.17 -7.78
N GLY A 13 5.57 0.03 -8.52
CA GLY A 13 5.85 -1.16 -9.31
C GLY A 13 5.94 -2.43 -8.46
N LEU A 14 6.63 -2.37 -7.32
CA LEU A 14 6.73 -3.51 -6.41
C LEU A 14 5.39 -3.86 -5.79
N CYS A 15 4.61 -2.87 -5.35
CA CYS A 15 3.27 -3.10 -4.83
C CYS A 15 2.40 -3.83 -5.85
N ILE A 16 2.36 -3.39 -7.12
CA ILE A 16 1.57 -4.06 -8.15
C ILE A 16 2.03 -5.51 -8.34
N VAL A 17 3.33 -5.73 -8.56
CA VAL A 17 3.86 -7.08 -8.82
C VAL A 17 3.58 -8.01 -7.64
N LEU A 18 3.83 -7.55 -6.41
CA LEU A 18 3.56 -8.35 -5.21
C LEU A 18 2.06 -8.56 -5.00
N THR A 19 1.21 -7.57 -5.26
CA THR A 19 -0.25 -7.74 -5.19
C THR A 19 -0.74 -8.79 -6.18
N LEU A 20 -0.19 -8.85 -7.39
CA LEU A 20 -0.56 -9.90 -8.36
C LEU A 20 -0.15 -11.29 -7.86
N ILE A 21 1.08 -11.44 -7.37
CA ILE A 21 1.59 -12.71 -6.83
C ILE A 21 0.76 -13.15 -5.63
N VAL A 22 0.61 -12.27 -4.64
CA VAL A 22 -0.12 -12.55 -3.41
C VAL A 22 -1.61 -12.74 -3.67
N GLY A 23 -2.18 -12.05 -4.67
CA GLY A 23 -3.58 -12.21 -5.07
C GLY A 23 -3.87 -13.61 -5.61
N VAL A 24 -2.97 -14.19 -6.41
CA VAL A 24 -3.08 -15.58 -6.87
C VAL A 24 -3.04 -16.53 -5.67
N VAL A 25 -2.13 -16.32 -4.72
CA VAL A 25 -2.04 -17.14 -3.50
C VAL A 25 -3.29 -16.99 -2.63
N ALA A 26 -3.80 -15.77 -2.46
CA ALA A 26 -4.98 -15.48 -1.65
C ALA A 26 -6.24 -16.15 -2.23
N ALA A 27 -6.36 -16.27 -3.54
CA ALA A 27 -7.46 -16.98 -4.20
C ALA A 27 -7.48 -18.50 -3.89
N LEU A 28 -6.35 -19.06 -3.46
CA LEU A 28 -6.21 -20.47 -3.08
C LEU A 28 -6.40 -20.71 -1.58
N LEU A 29 -6.53 -19.64 -0.78
CA LEU A 29 -6.62 -19.70 0.68
C LEU A 29 -8.05 -19.39 1.17
N PRO A 30 -8.41 -19.81 2.40
CA PRO A 30 -9.66 -19.40 3.02
C PRO A 30 -9.80 -17.88 3.07
N ALA A 31 -11.01 -17.37 2.85
CA ALA A 31 -11.29 -15.94 2.78
C ALA A 31 -10.83 -15.15 4.04
N SER A 32 -10.85 -15.78 5.21
CA SER A 32 -10.36 -15.21 6.47
C SER A 32 -8.85 -14.93 6.47
N VAL A 33 -8.07 -15.70 5.71
CA VAL A 33 -6.60 -15.57 5.59
C VAL A 33 -6.22 -14.60 4.48
N GLY A 34 -7.00 -14.57 3.38
CA GLY A 34 -6.76 -13.69 2.23
C GLY A 34 -6.73 -12.21 2.59
N GLY A 35 -7.54 -11.78 3.57
CA GLY A 35 -7.56 -10.39 4.05
C GLY A 35 -6.23 -9.92 4.66
N ILE A 36 -5.53 -10.79 5.41
CA ILE A 36 -4.25 -10.46 6.05
C ILE A 36 -3.14 -10.28 5.00
N LEU A 37 -3.20 -11.09 3.95
CA LEU A 37 -2.22 -11.06 2.86
C LEU A 37 -2.23 -9.75 2.06
N THR A 38 -3.32 -8.98 2.11
CA THR A 38 -3.42 -7.68 1.43
C THR A 38 -2.37 -6.66 1.91
N ALA A 39 -1.90 -6.77 3.15
CA ALA A 39 -0.86 -5.87 3.70
C ALA A 39 0.55 -6.22 3.21
N VAL A 40 0.79 -7.47 2.78
CA VAL A 40 2.13 -7.99 2.46
C VAL A 40 2.80 -7.24 1.31
N PRO A 41 2.12 -6.97 0.17
CA PRO A 41 2.70 -6.17 -0.91
C PRO A 41 3.17 -4.79 -0.44
N TYR A 42 2.36 -4.12 0.39
CA TYR A 42 2.68 -2.81 0.93
C TYR A 42 3.94 -2.86 1.79
N LEU A 43 3.98 -3.76 2.78
CA LEU A 43 5.10 -3.88 3.71
C LEU A 43 6.40 -4.24 2.98
N GLY A 44 6.34 -5.23 2.07
CA GLY A 44 7.49 -5.64 1.28
C GLY A 44 8.06 -4.50 0.44
N ALA A 45 7.20 -3.76 -0.27
CA ALA A 45 7.61 -2.62 -1.08
C ALA A 45 8.18 -1.48 -0.22
N MET A 46 7.54 -1.18 0.92
CA MET A 46 8.02 -0.17 1.89
C MET A 46 9.44 -0.47 2.35
N ILE A 47 9.70 -1.74 2.70
CA ILE A 47 10.97 -2.17 3.29
C ILE A 47 12.05 -2.05 2.22
N PHE A 48 11.79 -2.59 1.04
CA PHE A 48 12.71 -2.52 -0.09
C PHE A 48 13.09 -1.08 -0.44
N VAL A 49 12.10 -0.18 -0.54
CA VAL A 49 12.34 1.21 -0.90
C VAL A 49 13.16 1.94 0.17
N LEU A 50 12.97 1.63 1.46
CA LEU A 50 13.79 2.20 2.51
C LEU A 50 15.25 1.74 2.37
N PHE A 51 15.50 0.44 2.21
CA PHE A 51 16.85 -0.08 1.98
C PHE A 51 17.51 0.57 0.79
N LYS A 52 16.76 0.74 -0.31
CA LYS A 52 17.25 1.42 -1.51
C LYS A 52 17.61 2.88 -1.24
N PHE A 53 16.79 3.60 -0.48
CA PHE A 53 17.05 4.97 -0.08
C PHE A 53 18.31 5.07 0.78
N LEU A 54 18.42 4.25 1.82
CA LEU A 54 19.58 4.24 2.72
C LEU A 54 20.88 3.98 1.95
N LYS A 55 20.91 2.95 1.09
CA LYS A 55 22.11 2.62 0.29
C LYS A 55 22.52 3.73 -0.67
N LYS A 56 21.55 4.40 -1.31
CA LYS A 56 21.81 5.42 -2.31
C LYS A 56 22.15 6.78 -1.72
N GLU A 57 21.39 7.23 -0.72
CA GLU A 57 21.58 8.54 -0.11
C GLU A 57 22.57 8.51 1.07
N ARG A 58 22.98 7.33 1.54
CA ARG A 58 23.91 7.11 2.67
C ARG A 58 23.46 7.79 3.98
N ARG A 59 22.15 7.97 4.15
CA ARG A 59 21.55 8.57 5.35
C ARG A 59 20.10 8.13 5.52
N ALA A 60 19.55 8.31 6.72
CA ALA A 60 18.13 8.18 6.96
C ALA A 60 17.32 9.31 6.28
N PRO A 61 16.03 9.09 5.95
CA PRO A 61 15.14 10.13 5.46
C PRO A 61 15.03 11.30 6.45
N THR A 62 15.03 12.52 5.94
CA THR A 62 14.74 13.72 6.73
C THR A 62 13.26 13.77 7.13
N VAL A 63 12.90 14.60 8.10
CA VAL A 63 11.50 14.81 8.52
C VAL A 63 10.54 15.13 7.34
N PRO A 64 10.87 16.06 6.40
CA PRO A 64 10.01 16.31 5.25
C PRO A 64 9.94 15.12 4.27
N GLU A 65 11.06 14.41 4.04
CA GLU A 65 11.06 13.22 3.18
C GLU A 65 10.21 12.10 3.78
N LYS A 66 10.31 11.86 5.09
CA LYS A 66 9.48 10.89 5.82
C LYS A 66 7.99 11.18 5.65
N LYS A 67 7.56 12.44 5.81
CA LYS A 67 6.15 12.83 5.61
C LYS A 67 5.71 12.56 4.17
N LYS A 68 6.55 12.92 3.18
CA LYS A 68 6.30 12.65 1.76
C LYS A 68 6.23 11.17 1.44
N PHE A 69 7.11 10.34 2.01
CA PHE A 69 7.07 8.89 1.86
C PHE A 69 5.79 8.30 2.43
N THR A 70 5.45 8.68 3.66
CA THR A 70 4.24 8.21 4.35
C THR A 70 2.99 8.51 3.52
N LEU A 71 2.78 9.79 3.19
CA LEU A 71 1.60 10.22 2.42
C LEU A 71 1.62 9.65 0.99
N GLY A 72 2.78 9.70 0.32
CA GLY A 72 2.92 9.22 -1.05
C GLY A 72 2.63 7.73 -1.17
N PHE A 73 3.14 6.90 -0.27
CA PHE A 73 2.87 5.46 -0.28
C PHE A 73 1.42 5.15 0.03
N THR A 74 0.82 5.84 1.00
CA THR A 74 -0.62 5.71 1.30
C THR A 74 -1.45 6.05 0.07
N LEU A 75 -1.20 7.19 -0.58
CA LEU A 75 -1.94 7.61 -1.77
C LEU A 75 -1.75 6.65 -2.95
N ILE A 76 -0.51 6.20 -3.19
CA ILE A 76 -0.23 5.23 -4.24
C ILE A 76 -0.99 3.93 -3.98
N PHE A 77 -0.87 3.38 -2.77
CA PHE A 77 -1.47 2.10 -2.42
C PHE A 77 -2.99 2.13 -2.56
N TRP A 78 -3.65 3.11 -1.96
CA TRP A 78 -5.11 3.23 -2.07
C TRP A 78 -5.56 3.59 -3.49
N GLY A 79 -4.80 4.44 -4.18
CA GLY A 79 -5.11 4.86 -5.55
C GLY A 79 -5.13 3.67 -6.51
N TYR A 80 -4.09 2.83 -6.53
CA TYR A 80 -4.07 1.70 -7.45
C TYR A 80 -5.05 0.60 -7.07
N ASN A 81 -5.29 0.37 -5.77
CA ASN A 81 -6.30 -0.60 -5.33
C ASN A 81 -7.70 -0.14 -5.74
N LEU A 82 -8.02 1.14 -5.59
CA LEU A 82 -9.29 1.71 -6.07
C LEU A 82 -9.41 1.58 -7.60
N CYS A 83 -8.35 1.90 -8.35
CA CYS A 83 -8.33 1.66 -9.79
C CYS A 83 -8.57 0.19 -10.13
N GLY A 84 -8.01 -0.75 -9.36
CA GLY A 84 -8.21 -2.19 -9.53
C GLY A 84 -9.68 -2.60 -9.32
N VAL A 85 -10.32 -2.11 -8.27
CA VAL A 85 -11.75 -2.36 -8.00
C VAL A 85 -12.62 -1.82 -9.14
N LEU A 86 -12.41 -0.57 -9.57
CA LEU A 86 -13.17 0.05 -10.65
C LEU A 86 -12.93 -0.64 -12.00
N PHE A 87 -11.69 -1.04 -12.27
CA PHE A 87 -11.33 -1.77 -13.48
C PHE A 87 -11.95 -3.16 -13.50
N GLY A 88 -11.92 -3.88 -12.37
CA GLY A 88 -12.61 -5.16 -12.21
C GLY A 88 -14.10 -5.02 -12.46
N LEU A 89 -14.75 -4.04 -11.82
CA LEU A 89 -16.16 -3.73 -12.02
C LEU A 89 -16.47 -3.48 -13.50
N PHE A 90 -15.66 -2.65 -14.17
CA PHE A 90 -15.83 -2.35 -15.59
C PHE A 90 -15.70 -3.59 -16.49
N LEU A 91 -14.72 -4.47 -16.22
CA LEU A 91 -14.53 -5.70 -17.00
C LEU A 91 -15.66 -6.72 -16.80
N PHE A 92 -16.09 -6.93 -15.55
CA PHE A 92 -17.13 -7.92 -15.24
C PHE A 92 -18.53 -7.43 -15.62
N ALA A 93 -18.81 -6.14 -15.47
CA ALA A 93 -20.11 -5.56 -15.86
C ALA A 93 -20.40 -5.66 -17.37
N ARG A 94 -19.37 -5.82 -18.21
CA ARG A 94 -19.56 -6.10 -19.65
C ARG A 94 -20.17 -7.46 -19.94
N LYS A 95 -19.95 -8.44 -19.05
CA LYS A 95 -20.47 -9.80 -19.18
C LYS A 95 -21.81 -9.96 -18.46
N ASP A 96 -22.02 -9.18 -17.40
CA ASP A 96 -23.23 -9.21 -16.60
C ASP A 96 -23.61 -7.78 -16.13
N PRO A 97 -24.63 -7.17 -16.73
CA PRO A 97 -25.10 -5.83 -16.36
C PRO A 97 -25.60 -5.72 -14.92
N GLU A 98 -26.03 -6.83 -14.30
CA GLU A 98 -26.53 -6.82 -12.92
C GLU A 98 -25.44 -6.46 -11.91
N ILE A 99 -24.18 -6.75 -12.22
CA ILE A 99 -23.04 -6.40 -11.35
C ILE A 99 -22.98 -4.90 -11.10
N LEU A 100 -23.15 -4.09 -12.15
CA LEU A 100 -23.13 -2.63 -12.00
C LEU A 100 -24.37 -2.14 -11.24
N GLN A 101 -25.54 -2.72 -11.49
CA GLN A 101 -26.77 -2.35 -10.79
C GLN A 101 -26.68 -2.67 -9.30
N ASN A 102 -26.21 -3.88 -8.94
CA ASN A 102 -26.00 -4.32 -7.56
C ASN A 102 -24.97 -3.44 -6.85
N PHE A 103 -23.86 -3.11 -7.52
CA PHE A 103 -22.86 -2.20 -6.97
C PHE A 103 -23.45 -0.82 -6.64
N MET A 104 -24.21 -0.23 -7.57
CA MET A 104 -24.88 1.06 -7.34
C MET A 104 -25.94 0.99 -6.23
N LEU A 105 -26.60 -0.16 -6.06
CA LEU A 105 -27.55 -0.39 -4.98
C LEU A 105 -26.85 -0.46 -3.62
N TYR A 106 -25.72 -1.17 -3.51
CA TYR A 106 -24.91 -1.20 -2.28
C TYR A 106 -24.37 0.18 -1.89
N LEU A 107 -23.94 0.99 -2.87
CA LEU A 107 -23.49 2.36 -2.60
C LEU A 107 -24.58 3.27 -2.02
N LYS A 108 -25.87 2.95 -2.21
CA LYS A 108 -26.98 3.70 -1.60
C LYS A 108 -27.27 3.27 -0.17
N GLN A 109 -26.75 2.14 0.28
CA GLN A 109 -26.99 1.62 1.63
C GLN A 109 -26.01 2.26 2.62
N PRO A 110 -26.48 3.08 3.59
CA PRO A 110 -25.59 3.76 4.54
C PRO A 110 -24.81 2.77 5.41
N GLN A 111 -25.40 1.63 5.75
CA GLN A 111 -24.76 0.58 6.54
C GLN A 111 -23.59 -0.05 5.78
N PHE A 112 -23.76 -0.33 4.49
CA PHE A 112 -22.69 -0.86 3.63
C PHE A 112 -21.53 0.14 3.54
N LEU A 113 -21.82 1.42 3.26
CA LEU A 113 -20.80 2.47 3.20
C LEU A 113 -20.03 2.60 4.52
N SER A 114 -20.75 2.54 5.65
CA SER A 114 -20.13 2.63 6.98
C SER A 114 -19.17 1.47 7.24
N ILE A 115 -19.61 0.23 6.95
CA ILE A 115 -18.76 -0.97 7.10
C ILE A 115 -17.54 -0.89 6.18
N MET A 116 -17.72 -0.50 4.92
CA MET A 116 -16.63 -0.35 3.95
C MET A 116 -15.58 0.65 4.44
N VAL A 117 -16.01 1.81 4.95
CA VAL A 117 -15.10 2.83 5.51
C VAL A 117 -14.38 2.30 6.74
N ILE A 118 -15.08 1.62 7.65
CA ILE A 118 -14.47 1.03 8.85
C ILE A 118 -13.40 0.01 8.46
N MET A 119 -13.70 -0.91 7.53
CA MET A 119 -12.74 -1.91 7.05
C MET A 119 -11.54 -1.27 6.36
N LEU A 120 -11.75 -0.22 5.57
CA LEU A 120 -10.67 0.53 4.94
C LEU A 120 -9.77 1.18 6.00
N LEU A 121 -10.35 1.85 7.00
CA LEU A 121 -9.60 2.51 8.07
C LEU A 121 -8.86 1.53 8.97
N MET A 122 -9.42 0.34 9.23
CA MET A 122 -8.76 -0.73 9.98
C MET A 122 -7.43 -1.15 9.36
N LEU A 123 -7.28 -1.04 8.03
CA LEU A 123 -6.00 -1.30 7.36
C LEU A 123 -5.19 -0.02 7.13
N ALA A 124 -5.84 1.09 6.74
CA ALA A 124 -5.17 2.34 6.41
C ALA A 124 -4.43 2.96 7.58
N ILE A 125 -5.03 2.97 8.77
CA ILE A 125 -4.44 3.60 9.96
C ILE A 125 -3.16 2.85 10.38
N PRO A 126 -3.17 1.51 10.57
CA PRO A 126 -1.94 0.78 10.89
C PRO A 126 -0.85 0.94 9.83
N LEU A 127 -1.20 0.86 8.54
CA LEU A 127 -0.21 1.02 7.45
C LEU A 127 0.38 2.44 7.42
N TYR A 128 -0.41 3.47 7.71
CA TYR A 128 0.10 4.83 7.82
C TYR A 128 1.07 4.97 9.00
N LEU A 129 0.66 4.50 10.19
CA LEU A 129 1.46 4.60 11.42
C LEU A 129 2.76 3.81 11.33
N ILE A 130 2.72 2.59 10.81
CA ILE A 130 3.93 1.78 10.63
C ILE A 130 4.87 2.45 9.63
N THR A 131 4.37 3.06 8.55
CA THR A 131 5.21 3.81 7.60
C THR A 131 5.87 5.00 8.23
N TYR A 132 5.10 5.78 8.99
CA TYR A 132 5.60 6.95 9.66
C TYR A 132 6.70 6.61 10.68
N TRP A 133 6.53 5.52 11.42
CA TRP A 133 7.54 5.02 12.36
C TRP A 133 8.76 4.43 11.63
N PHE A 134 8.52 3.63 10.59
CA PHE A 134 9.56 2.88 9.86
C PHE A 134 10.52 3.82 9.11
N TYR A 135 10.00 4.85 8.43
CA TYR A 135 10.80 5.87 7.76
C TYR A 135 11.38 6.94 8.71
N GLY A 136 11.10 6.84 10.01
CA GLY A 136 11.62 7.71 11.05
C GLY A 136 12.67 7.02 11.91
N LYS A 137 12.29 6.65 13.14
CA LYS A 137 13.20 6.10 14.15
C LYS A 137 13.85 4.79 13.70
N GLN A 138 13.11 3.94 13.00
CA GLN A 138 13.67 2.68 12.50
C GLN A 138 14.69 2.93 11.38
N ALA A 139 14.40 3.81 10.43
CA ALA A 139 15.34 4.20 9.38
C ALA A 139 16.64 4.80 9.94
N GLN A 140 16.56 5.59 11.01
CA GLN A 140 17.74 6.12 11.72
C GLN A 140 18.60 4.98 12.26
N ARG A 141 18.01 4.06 13.03
CA ARG A 141 18.71 2.87 13.56
C ARG A 141 19.35 2.02 12.46
N MET A 142 18.67 1.87 11.33
CA MET A 142 19.19 1.13 10.18
C MET A 142 20.35 1.85 9.50
N ALA A 143 20.28 3.17 9.35
CA ALA A 143 21.37 3.98 8.80
C ALA A 143 22.61 3.93 9.70
N ASP A 144 22.45 4.07 11.01
CA ASP A 144 23.54 3.99 11.98
C ASP A 144 24.23 2.63 11.92
N LYS A 145 23.45 1.53 11.87
CA LYS A 145 24.00 0.18 11.70
C LYS A 145 24.68 -0.06 10.34
N MET A 146 24.30 0.65 9.29
CA MET A 146 24.89 0.45 7.96
C MET A 146 26.15 1.27 7.73
N PHE A 147 26.27 2.44 8.38
CA PHE A 147 27.30 3.42 8.04
C PHE A 147 28.14 3.90 9.21
N ASN A 148 27.66 3.73 10.45
CA ASN A 148 28.34 4.18 11.67
C ASN A 148 28.82 3.02 12.56
N VAL A 149 28.82 1.79 12.05
CA VAL A 149 29.51 0.67 12.70
C VAL A 149 31.01 0.87 12.46
N GLN A 150 31.67 1.47 13.45
CA GLN A 150 33.10 1.32 13.68
C GLN A 150 33.35 -0.05 14.32
#